data_AF-A0A948YB39-F1
#
_entry.id   AF-A0A948YB39-F1
#
_cell.length_a   1.000
_cell.length_b   1.000
_cell.length_c   1.000
_cell.angle_alpha   90.00
_cell.angle_beta   90.00
_cell.angle_gamma   90.00
#
_symmetry.space_group_name_H-M   'P 1'
#
loop_
_entity.id
_entity.type
_entity.pdbx_description
1 polymer ?
#
loop_
_entity_poly.entity_id
_entity_poly.type
_entity_poly.pdbx_seq_one_letter_code
_entity_poly.pdbx_strand_id
1 'polypeptide(L)' 'MKNKDKKELHTKTQNELLKLLNDARDSLVMLRLEKVQNKLKNTREIFNTRRKIAVILTILKEKEKIKNV' A
#
# COMPACT_ATOMS: atom_id res chain seq x y z
N MET A 1 9.75 -2.88 0.06
CA MET A 1 9.55 -1.42 0.11
C MET A 1 10.78 -0.78 0.70
N LYS A 2 11.35 0.22 0.02
CA LYS A 2 12.57 0.89 0.47
C LYS A 2 12.22 1.94 1.53
N ASN A 3 13.19 2.33 2.36
CA ASN A 3 12.95 3.31 3.44
C ASN A 3 12.63 4.72 2.92
N LYS A 4 13.05 5.06 1.69
CA LYS A 4 12.69 6.33 1.04
C LYS A 4 11.20 6.44 0.77
N ASP A 5 10.61 5.38 0.21
CA ASP A 5 9.17 5.29 -0.09
C ASP A 5 8.29 5.52 1.15
N LYS A 6 8.77 5.18 2.35
CA LYS A 6 8.03 5.42 3.61
C LYS A 6 7.95 6.90 3.94
N LYS A 7 9.08 7.61 3.87
CA LYS A 7 9.14 9.06 4.18
C LYS A 7 8.23 9.86 3.25
N GLU A 8 8.20 9.49 1.98
CA GLU A 8 7.32 10.11 0.97
C GLU A 8 5.83 9.85 1.21
N LEU A 9 5.44 8.78 1.89
CA LEU A 9 4.04 8.56 2.24
C LEU A 9 3.59 9.43 3.42
N HIS A 10 4.49 9.80 4.33
CA HIS A 10 4.14 10.68 5.45
C HIS A 10 3.86 12.13 5.00
N THR A 11 4.51 12.59 3.92
CA THR A 11 4.32 13.94 3.37
C THR A 11 3.02 14.09 2.58
N LYS A 12 2.41 12.98 2.13
CA LYS A 12 1.13 13.01 1.40
C LYS A 12 -0.05 13.35 2.30
N THR A 13 -1.09 13.88 1.67
CA THR A 13 -2.37 14.20 2.32
C THR A 13 -3.18 12.93 2.59
N GLN A 14 -4.13 13.01 3.51
CA GLN A 14 -5.00 11.87 3.87
C GLN A 14 -5.79 11.35 2.66
N ASN A 15 -6.28 12.26 1.81
CA ASN A 15 -7.03 11.90 0.59
C ASN A 15 -6.15 11.17 -0.43
N GLU A 16 -4.90 11.58 -0.60
CA GLU A 16 -3.96 10.89 -1.48
C GLU A 16 -3.57 9.52 -0.94
N LEU A 17 -3.41 9.38 0.39
CA LEU A 17 -3.16 8.10 1.02
C LEU A 17 -4.32 7.13 0.83
N LEU A 18 -5.57 7.60 0.89
CA LEU A 18 -6.75 6.80 0.59
C LEU A 18 -6.81 6.36 -0.88
N LYS A 19 -6.47 7.24 -1.83
CA LYS A 19 -6.35 6.86 -3.25
C LYS A 19 -5.30 5.77 -3.44
N LEU A 20 -4.09 5.98 -2.91
CA LEU A 20 -3.00 5.02 -2.99
C LEU A 20 -3.32 3.67 -2.34
N LEU A 21 -4.14 3.68 -1.27
CA LEU A 21 -4.63 2.47 -0.63
C LEU A 21 -5.54 1.67 -1.56
N ASN A 22 -6.46 2.33 -2.26
CA ASN A 22 -7.36 1.68 -3.20
C ASN A 22 -6.58 1.14 -4.41
N ASP A 23 -5.69 1.95 -5.00
CA ASP A 23 -4.85 1.51 -6.11
C ASP A 23 -4.00 0.28 -5.74
N ALA A 24 -3.48 0.24 -4.50
CA ALA A 24 -2.71 -0.89 -3.99
C ALA A 24 -3.56 -2.14 -3.77
N ARG A 25 -4.84 -1.99 -3.39
CA ARG A 25 -5.79 -3.11 -3.28
C ARG A 25 -6.14 -3.67 -4.65
N ASP A 26 -6.40 -2.82 -5.63
CA ASP A 26 -6.71 -3.23 -6.99
C ASP A 26 -5.51 -3.94 -7.62
N SER A 27 -4.30 -3.39 -7.41
CA SER A 27 -3.04 -4.05 -7.80
C SER A 27 -2.90 -5.43 -7.14
N LEU A 28 -3.28 -5.58 -5.87
CA LEU A 28 -3.23 -6.87 -5.18
C LEU A 28 -4.22 -7.88 -5.79
N VAL A 29 -5.39 -7.44 -6.22
CA VAL A 29 -6.37 -8.29 -6.92
C VAL A 29 -5.79 -8.75 -8.26
N MET A 30 -5.24 -7.84 -9.06
CA MET A 30 -4.63 -8.18 -10.34
C MET A 30 -3.47 -9.17 -10.18
N LEU A 31 -2.57 -8.93 -9.24
CA LEU A 31 -1.46 -9.86 -8.95
C LEU A 31 -1.94 -11.25 -8.50
N ARG A 32 -3.09 -11.33 -7.80
CA ARG A 32 -3.69 -12.63 -7.44
C ARG A 32 -4.26 -13.34 -8.66
N LEU A 33 -4.93 -12.61 -9.57
CA LEU A 33 -5.45 -13.17 -10.81
C LEU A 33 -4.32 -13.67 -11.71
N GLU A 34 -3.26 -12.88 -11.87
CA GLU A 34 -2.05 -13.29 -12.61
C GLU A 34 -1.38 -14.52 -12.00
N LYS A 35 -1.36 -14.61 -10.67
CA LYS A 35 -0.85 -15.81 -9.97
C LYS A 35 -1.68 -17.04 -10.30
N VAL A 36 -3.01 -16.94 -10.26
CA VAL A 36 -3.92 -18.04 -10.59
C VAL A 36 -3.76 -18.47 -12.05
N GLN A 37 -3.52 -17.52 -12.95
CA GLN A 37 -3.24 -17.80 -14.36
C GLN A 37 -1.80 -18.31 -14.62
N ASN A 38 -0.96 -18.49 -13.59
CA ASN A 38 0.47 -18.80 -13.71
C ASN A 38 1.27 -17.82 -14.59
N LYS A 39 0.78 -16.59 -14.77
CA LYS A 39 1.45 -15.52 -15.52
C LYS A 39 2.31 -14.61 -14.65
N LEU A 40 2.21 -14.74 -13.33
CA LEU A 40 2.94 -13.91 -12.39
C LEU A 40 4.43 -14.27 -12.39
N LYS A 41 5.24 -13.38 -12.96
CA LYS A 41 6.70 -13.55 -13.04
C LYS A 41 7.37 -13.47 -11.67
N ASN A 42 6.81 -12.71 -10.73
CA ASN A 42 7.43 -12.46 -9.44
C ASN A 42 6.44 -12.58 -8.28
N THR A 43 6.52 -13.70 -7.57
CA THR A 43 5.66 -13.97 -6.41
C THR A 43 5.90 -13.03 -5.23
N ARG A 44 7.09 -12.39 -5.14
CA ARG A 44 7.39 -11.41 -4.09
C ARG A 44 6.63 -10.10 -4.26
N GLU A 45 6.06 -9.81 -5.43
CA GLU A 45 5.28 -8.60 -5.66
C GLU A 45 4.01 -8.59 -4.81
N ILE A 46 3.32 -9.72 -4.68
CA ILE A 46 2.16 -9.86 -3.79
C ILE A 46 2.53 -9.49 -2.35
N PHE A 47 3.68 -9.97 -1.87
CA PHE A 47 4.18 -9.67 -0.53
C PHE A 47 4.49 -8.18 -0.38
N ASN A 48 5.16 -7.59 -1.36
CA ASN A 48 5.50 -6.16 -1.36
C ASN A 48 4.24 -5.27 -1.37
N THR A 49 3.24 -5.62 -2.18
CA THR A 49 1.97 -4.88 -2.27
C THR A 49 1.18 -4.98 -0.97
N ARG A 50 1.11 -6.16 -0.34
CA ARG A 50 0.53 -6.33 1.01
C ARG A 50 1.24 -5.46 2.04
N ARG A 51 2.57 -5.43 2.02
CA ARG A 51 3.35 -4.60 2.93
C ARG A 51 3.11 -3.10 2.70
N LYS A 52 2.97 -2.67 1.45
CA LYS A 52 2.65 -1.29 1.09
C LYS A 52 1.29 -0.87 1.65
N ILE A 53 0.26 -1.73 1.50
CA ILE A 53 -1.08 -1.51 2.09
C ILE A 53 -0.98 -1.33 3.60
N ALA A 54 -0.27 -2.23 4.29
CA ALA A 54 -0.12 -2.15 5.74
C ALA A 54 0.52 -0.83 6.19
N VAL A 55 1.59 -0.38 5.52
CA VAL A 55 2.24 0.89 5.82
C VAL A 55 1.31 2.08 5.62
N ILE A 56 0.56 2.12 4.52
CA ILE A 56 -0.40 3.21 4.26
C ILE A 56 -1.48 3.27 5.36
N LEU A 57 -2.00 2.11 5.77
CA LEU A 57 -2.98 2.03 6.86
C LEU A 57 -2.40 2.50 8.20
N THR A 58 -1.15 2.15 8.51
CA THR A 58 -0.47 2.64 9.72
C THR A 58 -0.36 4.16 9.71
N ILE A 59 0.09 4.76 8.60
CA ILE A 59 0.25 6.21 8.46
C ILE A 59 -1.10 6.94 8.58
N LEU A 60 -2.15 6.38 7.98
CA LEU A 60 -3.51 6.93 8.12
C LEU A 60 -3.95 6.95 9.58
N LYS A 61 -3.71 5.86 10.32
CA LYS A 61 -4.06 5.75 11.74
C LYS A 61 -3.21 6.66 12.63
N GLU A 62 -1.93 6.85 12.30
CA GLU A 62 -1.06 7.82 12.98
C GLU A 62 -1.58 9.26 12.79
N LYS A 63 -1.93 9.64 11.56
CA LYS A 63 -2.50 10.96 11.26
C LYS A 63 -3.85 11.18 11.96
N GLU A 64 -4.69 10.16 12.03
CA GLU A 64 -5.97 10.20 12.77
C GLU A 64 -5.74 10.40 14.27
N LYS A 65 -4.80 9.68 14.88
CA LYS A 65 -4.46 9.87 16.30
C LYS A 65 -3.94 11.26 16.61
N ILE A 66 -3.08 11.83 15.76
CA ILE A 66 -2.53 13.18 15.95
C ILE A 66 -3.63 14.25 15.87
N LYS A 67 -4.65 14.05 15.04
CA LYS A 67 -5.77 15.00 14.90
C LYS A 67 -6.74 14.98 16.09
N ASN A 68 -6.78 13.87 16.84
CA ASN A 68 -7.67 13.67 17.99
C ASN A 68 -6.99 13.93 19.35
N VAL A 69 -5.80 14.55 19.34
CA VAL A 69 -5.05 15.03 20.52
C VAL A 69 -5.03 16.55 20.47
#